data_AF-K9TQI8-F1
#
_entry.id   AF-K9TQI8-F1
#
_cell.length_a   1.000
_cell.length_b   1.000
_cell.length_c   1.000
_cell.angle_alpha   90.00
_cell.angle_beta   90.00
_cell.angle_gamma   90.00
#
_symmetry.space_group_name_H-M   'P 1'
#
loop_
_entity.id
_entity.type
_entity.pdbx_description
1 polymer ?
#
loop_
_entity_poly.entity_id
_entity_poly.type
_entity_poly.pdbx_seq_one_letter_code
_entity_poly.pdbx_strand_id
1 'polypeptide(L)'
;MNADHQQLQQQLNHLKERLPGLSSRLSQAAVELKEAGVPVDERLSEQLIAYRQEFAGLKSRAIELAKTYSVPGVVAPTQISSLHDIQGILHTIARSGGEVNESQKALHYIDRFLSLTHRDQPQFAPLEEAKVKARELRHIILNSSPSNFPPDVPALLSGQHPCCTFLNLIEPDANIADEEWERMLDFCGRAFGKPLTLAASRGKLQFSGTVAAPAPTVTAPAPTVTAPAAPPPRRSPEMVVIAGSTEAVEPTDTEAEVERLLSQQPSSPPSNLPDVIILPSSDESPSRSQIAPPAPNFAPTPAKMSGLSGVGIEVGLNVLVHIERVGDHQFHEHEFAGTRGKALRLEAFALEIKPPIPGLGIRYLAHIQGSGDTPWVTEGEWVGARGSGLRIEGLAIELTGPEAPNYSVYYKAHIERVGDTQEFSNGQFCGRRGSGMRMEGIEIHIDRN
;
A
#
# COMPACT_ATOMS: atom_id res chain seq x y z
N MET A 1 28.82 -12.62 -19.31
CA MET A 1 27.70 -12.64 -18.35
C MET A 1 27.69 -11.30 -17.64
N ASN A 2 26.52 -10.66 -17.54
CA ASN A 2 26.37 -9.27 -17.10
C ASN A 2 26.72 -9.09 -15.61
N ALA A 3 27.34 -7.96 -15.23
CA ALA A 3 27.71 -7.64 -13.85
C ALA A 3 26.49 -7.64 -12.91
N ASP A 4 25.34 -7.20 -13.42
CA ASP A 4 24.07 -7.21 -12.71
C ASP A 4 23.60 -8.62 -12.35
N HIS A 5 23.79 -9.60 -13.24
CA HIS A 5 23.43 -10.99 -12.99
C HIS A 5 24.30 -11.57 -11.87
N GLN A 6 25.60 -11.30 -11.89
CA GLN A 6 26.52 -11.74 -10.83
C GLN A 6 26.20 -11.09 -9.48
N GLN A 7 25.87 -9.79 -9.47
CA GLN A 7 25.47 -9.09 -8.24
C GLN A 7 24.19 -9.67 -7.65
N LEU A 8 23.17 -9.93 -8.48
CA LEU A 8 21.92 -10.56 -8.02
C LEU A 8 22.16 -11.98 -7.52
N GLN A 9 23.04 -12.74 -8.16
CA GLN A 9 23.44 -14.08 -7.72
C GLN A 9 24.10 -14.03 -6.32
N GLN A 10 24.97 -13.05 -6.08
CA GLN A 10 25.61 -12.85 -4.77
C GLN A 10 24.59 -12.46 -3.69
N GLN A 11 23.69 -11.52 -3.97
CA GLN A 11 22.63 -11.11 -3.05
C GLN A 11 21.67 -12.27 -2.72
N LEU A 12 21.33 -13.09 -3.71
CA LEU A 12 20.55 -14.31 -3.51
C LEU A 12 21.24 -15.30 -2.58
N ASN A 13 22.54 -15.53 -2.77
CA ASN A 13 23.31 -16.44 -1.92
C ASN A 13 23.40 -15.91 -0.47
N HIS A 14 23.62 -14.60 -0.31
CA HIS A 14 23.65 -13.98 1.01
C HIS A 14 22.33 -14.17 1.79
N LEU A 15 21.18 -14.00 1.13
CA LEU A 15 19.87 -14.28 1.75
C LEU A 15 19.71 -15.77 2.11
N LYS A 16 20.13 -16.69 1.23
CA LYS A 16 20.07 -18.13 1.52
C LYS A 16 20.89 -18.55 2.73
N GLU A 17 22.06 -17.95 2.93
CA GLU A 17 22.94 -18.26 4.06
C GLU A 17 22.35 -17.77 5.40
N ARG A 18 21.61 -16.66 5.40
CA ARG A 18 20.99 -16.09 6.62
C ARG A 18 19.69 -16.79 7.02
N LEU A 19 18.99 -17.40 6.07
CA LEU A 19 17.66 -17.98 6.30
C LEU A 19 17.62 -19.07 7.40
N PRO A 20 18.55 -20.05 7.47
CA PRO A 20 18.54 -21.07 8.52
C PRO A 20 18.73 -20.51 9.93
N GLY A 21 19.58 -19.49 10.08
CA GLY A 21 19.80 -18.83 11.36
C GLY A 21 18.55 -18.10 11.83
N LEU A 22 17.88 -17.38 10.92
CA LEU A 22 16.64 -16.68 11.21
C LEU A 22 15.49 -17.64 11.54
N SER A 23 15.36 -18.74 10.80
CA SER A 23 14.29 -19.73 11.04
C SER A 23 14.45 -20.42 12.39
N SER A 24 15.69 -20.78 12.77
CA SER A 24 15.97 -21.36 14.09
C SER A 24 15.62 -20.39 15.23
N ARG A 25 16.03 -19.12 15.12
CA ARG A 25 15.70 -18.09 16.12
C ARG A 25 14.20 -17.81 16.20
N LEU A 26 13.50 -17.77 15.06
CA LEU A 26 12.05 -17.59 15.02
C LEU A 26 11.31 -18.77 15.67
N SER A 27 11.75 -20.00 15.40
CA SER A 27 11.20 -21.20 16.03
C SER A 27 11.41 -21.18 17.55
N GLN A 28 12.59 -20.78 18.01
CA GLN A 28 12.90 -20.68 19.44
C GLN A 28 12.03 -19.60 20.11
N ALA A 29 11.92 -18.41 19.51
CA ALA A 29 11.08 -17.34 20.03
C ALA A 29 9.59 -17.73 20.09
N ALA A 30 9.11 -18.52 19.13
CA ALA A 30 7.75 -19.04 19.15
C ALA A 30 7.51 -20.01 20.32
N VAL A 31 8.50 -20.85 20.65
CA VAL A 31 8.44 -21.74 21.83
C VAL A 31 8.45 -20.92 23.12
N GLU A 32 9.36 -19.96 23.26
CA GLU A 32 9.46 -19.11 24.46
C GLU A 32 8.21 -18.27 24.71
N LEU A 33 7.60 -17.75 23.64
CA LEU A 33 6.33 -17.05 23.70
C LEU A 33 5.20 -17.99 24.15
N LYS A 34 5.16 -19.22 23.63
CA LYS A 34 4.12 -20.21 23.97
C LYS A 34 4.26 -20.72 25.41
N GLU A 35 5.47 -21.03 25.85
CA GLU A 35 5.71 -21.69 27.14
C GLU A 35 5.85 -20.72 28.30
N ALA A 36 6.56 -19.61 28.10
CA ALA A 36 6.90 -18.68 29.17
C ALA A 36 6.33 -17.26 28.95
N GLY A 37 5.59 -17.04 27.86
CA GLY A 37 4.98 -15.73 27.56
C GLY A 37 6.00 -14.65 27.19
N VAL A 38 7.23 -15.03 26.82
CA VAL A 38 8.29 -14.07 26.51
C VAL A 38 8.00 -13.44 25.13
N PRO A 39 7.85 -12.11 25.03
CA PRO A 39 7.65 -11.45 23.75
C PRO A 39 8.87 -11.62 22.84
N VAL A 40 8.64 -11.62 21.53
CA VAL A 40 9.70 -11.78 20.52
C VAL A 40 10.76 -10.68 20.68
N ASP A 41 12.03 -11.07 20.69
CA ASP A 41 13.18 -10.18 20.79
C ASP A 41 13.18 -9.11 19.69
N GLU A 42 13.40 -7.85 20.08
CA GLU A 42 13.38 -6.69 19.16
C GLU A 42 14.38 -6.86 18.01
N ARG A 43 15.58 -7.37 18.30
CA ARG A 43 16.61 -7.60 17.26
C ARG A 43 16.20 -8.69 16.28
N LEU A 44 15.48 -9.72 16.72
CA LEU A 44 14.93 -10.73 15.82
C LEU A 44 13.87 -10.13 14.90
N SER A 45 13.01 -9.26 15.43
CA SER A 45 12.00 -8.55 14.62
C SER A 45 12.63 -7.65 13.56
N GLU A 46 13.67 -6.88 13.92
CA GLU A 46 14.44 -6.04 13.00
C GLU A 46 15.10 -6.87 11.90
N GLN A 47 15.71 -8.01 12.27
CA GLN A 47 16.35 -8.90 11.29
C GLN A 47 15.35 -9.52 10.31
N LEU A 48 14.14 -9.86 10.75
CA LEU A 48 13.07 -10.37 9.89
C LEU A 48 12.55 -9.29 8.92
N ILE A 49 12.41 -8.05 9.40
CA ILE A 49 12.03 -6.90 8.57
C ILE A 49 13.10 -6.64 7.50
N ALA A 50 14.38 -6.58 7.91
CA ALA A 50 15.50 -6.37 7.00
C ALA A 50 15.57 -7.48 5.95
N TYR A 51 15.47 -8.74 6.37
CA TYR A 51 15.43 -9.89 5.46
C TYR A 51 14.29 -9.79 4.44
N ARG A 52 13.08 -9.42 4.88
CA ARG A 52 11.92 -9.24 4.00
C ARG A 52 12.14 -8.13 2.97
N GLN A 53 12.72 -7.00 3.39
CA GLN A 53 13.03 -5.88 2.51
C GLN A 53 14.10 -6.24 1.48
N GLU A 54 15.18 -6.90 1.91
CA GLU A 54 16.25 -7.39 1.03
C GLU A 54 15.69 -8.38 -0.02
N PHE A 55 14.82 -9.32 0.40
CA PHE A 55 14.14 -10.24 -0.53
C PHE A 55 13.25 -9.50 -1.53
N ALA A 56 12.45 -8.53 -1.08
CA ALA A 56 11.59 -7.74 -1.95
C ALA A 56 12.39 -6.92 -2.97
N GLY A 57 13.51 -6.33 -2.55
CA GLY A 57 14.45 -5.63 -3.43
C GLY A 57 15.06 -6.58 -4.47
N LEU A 58 15.54 -7.74 -4.04
CA LEU A 58 16.10 -8.77 -4.93
C LEU A 58 15.07 -9.25 -5.96
N LYS A 59 13.83 -9.51 -5.53
CA LYS A 59 12.71 -9.89 -6.40
C LYS A 59 12.45 -8.84 -7.47
N SER A 60 12.33 -7.57 -7.09
CA SER A 60 12.07 -6.48 -8.05
C SER A 60 13.18 -6.38 -9.11
N ARG A 61 14.45 -6.44 -8.69
CA ARG A 61 15.60 -6.39 -9.61
C ARG A 61 15.68 -7.63 -10.51
N ALA A 62 15.36 -8.82 -9.99
CA ALA A 62 15.34 -10.05 -10.79
C ALA A 62 14.23 -10.02 -11.85
N ILE A 63 13.04 -9.50 -11.53
CA ILE A 63 11.94 -9.30 -12.48
C ILE A 63 12.36 -8.30 -13.55
N GLU A 64 12.96 -7.17 -13.16
CA GLU A 64 13.44 -6.16 -14.09
C GLU A 64 14.45 -6.77 -15.07
N LEU A 65 15.45 -7.48 -14.55
CA LEU A 65 16.46 -8.12 -15.38
C LEU A 65 15.85 -9.19 -16.30
N ALA A 66 14.87 -9.95 -15.83
CA ALA A 66 14.20 -10.95 -16.67
C ALA A 66 13.35 -10.31 -17.80
N LYS A 67 12.75 -9.15 -17.55
CA LYS A 67 12.10 -8.34 -18.59
C LYS A 67 13.12 -7.86 -19.62
N THR A 68 14.31 -7.43 -19.18
CA THR A 68 15.40 -7.00 -20.07
C THR A 68 15.88 -8.11 -21.00
N TYR A 69 15.88 -9.36 -20.54
CA TYR A 69 16.31 -10.54 -21.32
C TYR A 69 15.14 -11.31 -21.97
N SER A 70 13.95 -10.72 -22.02
CA SER A 70 12.75 -11.27 -22.66
C SER A 70 12.47 -12.75 -22.32
N VAL A 71 12.73 -13.16 -21.08
CA VAL A 71 12.59 -14.56 -20.68
C VAL A 71 11.11 -14.99 -20.78
N PRO A 72 10.77 -15.97 -21.64
CA PRO A 72 9.39 -16.44 -21.77
C PRO A 72 8.87 -16.99 -20.45
N GLY A 73 7.68 -16.56 -20.03
CA GLY A 73 7.03 -17.11 -18.83
C GLY A 73 7.36 -16.41 -17.51
N VAL A 74 8.05 -15.27 -17.51
CA VAL A 74 8.09 -14.38 -16.32
C VAL A 74 6.78 -13.62 -16.22
N VAL A 75 5.78 -14.36 -15.76
CA VAL A 75 4.43 -13.89 -15.49
C VAL A 75 4.44 -13.13 -14.17
N ALA A 76 3.61 -12.08 -14.10
CA ALA A 76 3.26 -11.18 -12.99
C ALA A 76 4.07 -11.27 -11.66
N PRO A 77 4.43 -10.12 -11.05
CA PRO A 77 5.12 -10.07 -9.75
C PRO A 77 4.49 -10.90 -8.61
N THR A 78 3.22 -11.30 -8.76
CA THR A 78 2.45 -12.12 -7.81
C THR A 78 2.90 -13.58 -7.72
N GLN A 79 3.64 -14.12 -8.71
CA GLN A 79 4.03 -15.54 -8.72
C GLN A 79 5.39 -15.83 -8.09
N ILE A 80 6.24 -14.81 -7.89
CA ILE A 80 7.57 -14.97 -7.29
C ILE A 80 7.43 -14.82 -5.77
N SER A 81 7.38 -15.93 -5.06
CA SER A 81 7.13 -15.98 -3.62
C SER A 81 8.33 -16.53 -2.84
N SER A 82 9.28 -17.17 -3.53
CA SER A 82 10.41 -17.86 -2.91
C SER A 82 11.78 -17.45 -3.49
N LEU A 83 12.84 -17.69 -2.72
CA LEU A 83 14.22 -17.59 -3.22
C LEU A 83 14.50 -18.58 -4.36
N HIS A 84 13.76 -19.69 -4.43
CA HIS A 84 13.87 -20.68 -5.50
C HIS A 84 13.32 -20.14 -6.82
N ASP A 85 12.22 -19.38 -6.77
CA ASP A 85 11.64 -18.72 -7.95
C ASP A 85 12.62 -17.72 -8.55
N ILE A 86 13.25 -16.89 -7.69
CA ILE A 86 14.30 -15.94 -8.11
C ILE A 86 15.49 -16.68 -8.71
N GLN A 87 15.92 -17.79 -8.10
CA GLN A 87 16.99 -18.62 -8.65
C GLN A 87 16.63 -19.19 -10.03
N GLY A 88 15.39 -19.66 -10.21
CA GLY A 88 14.89 -20.19 -11.47
C GLY A 88 14.94 -19.15 -12.57
N ILE A 89 14.55 -17.90 -12.26
CA ILE A 89 14.64 -16.76 -13.18
C ILE A 89 16.09 -16.51 -13.58
N LEU A 90 17.00 -16.37 -12.61
CA LEU A 90 18.43 -16.12 -12.88
C LEU A 90 19.08 -17.27 -13.67
N HIS A 91 18.67 -18.51 -13.43
CA HIS A 91 19.14 -19.67 -14.19
C HIS A 91 18.59 -19.69 -15.62
N THR A 92 17.33 -19.27 -15.80
CA THR A 92 16.72 -19.16 -17.14
C THR A 92 17.40 -18.07 -17.96
N ILE A 93 17.73 -16.92 -17.35
CA ILE A 93 18.54 -15.86 -17.98
C ILE A 93 19.93 -16.38 -18.36
N ALA A 94 20.57 -17.16 -17.50
CA ALA A 94 21.88 -17.75 -17.78
C ALA A 94 21.84 -18.80 -18.91
N ARG A 95 20.74 -19.57 -19.01
CA ARG A 95 20.51 -20.59 -20.05
C ARG A 95 20.04 -20.03 -21.38
N SER A 96 19.29 -18.93 -21.40
CA SER A 96 18.80 -18.28 -22.63
C SER A 96 19.89 -17.52 -23.40
N GLY A 97 21.15 -17.58 -22.94
CA GLY A 97 22.30 -17.09 -23.70
C GLY A 97 22.31 -15.57 -23.93
N GLY A 98 21.44 -14.81 -23.27
CA GLY A 98 21.40 -13.36 -23.42
C GLY A 98 21.27 -12.91 -24.86
N GLU A 99 20.36 -13.48 -25.66
CA GLU A 99 19.86 -12.77 -26.85
C GLU A 99 19.17 -11.50 -26.35
N VAL A 100 19.98 -10.45 -26.26
CA VAL A 100 19.57 -9.11 -25.88
C VAL A 100 18.56 -8.68 -26.91
N ASN A 101 17.29 -8.57 -26.49
CA ASN A 101 16.32 -7.87 -27.31
C ASN A 101 16.70 -6.38 -27.27
N GLU A 102 17.52 -5.97 -28.24
CA GLU A 102 18.04 -4.62 -28.42
C GLU A 102 16.91 -3.58 -28.38
N SER A 103 15.74 -3.91 -28.93
CA SER A 103 14.53 -3.08 -28.82
C SER A 103 14.10 -2.89 -27.36
N GLN A 104 14.04 -3.96 -26.56
CA GLN A 104 13.58 -3.87 -25.18
C GLN A 104 14.54 -3.09 -24.28
N LYS A 105 15.86 -3.23 -24.50
CA LYS A 105 16.85 -2.41 -23.80
C LYS A 105 16.73 -0.93 -24.16
N ALA A 106 16.57 -0.61 -25.45
CA ALA A 106 16.37 0.77 -25.89
C ALA A 106 15.06 1.36 -25.34
N LEU A 107 13.99 0.57 -25.29
CA LEU A 107 12.70 0.96 -24.71
C LEU A 107 12.80 1.23 -23.21
N HIS A 108 13.60 0.47 -22.46
CA HIS A 108 13.81 0.71 -21.03
C HIS A 108 14.39 2.09 -20.74
N TYR A 109 15.43 2.51 -21.47
CA TYR A 109 16.00 3.86 -21.32
C TYR A 109 14.99 4.96 -21.64
N ILE A 110 14.17 4.75 -22.67
CA ILE A 110 13.13 5.71 -23.05
C ILE A 110 12.01 5.77 -22.00
N ASP A 111 11.52 4.63 -21.53
CA ASP A 111 10.47 4.56 -20.52
C ASP A 111 10.94 5.20 -19.20
N ARG A 112 12.21 5.01 -18.83
CA ARG A 112 12.83 5.69 -17.69
C ARG A 112 12.85 7.20 -17.88
N PHE A 113 13.25 7.70 -19.04
CA PHE A 113 13.20 9.13 -19.35
C PHE A 113 11.77 9.69 -19.33
N LEU A 114 10.79 8.94 -19.85
CA LEU A 114 9.38 9.34 -19.86
C LEU A 114 8.78 9.44 -18.44
N SER A 115 9.30 8.68 -17.49
CA SER A 115 8.90 8.73 -16.08
C SER A 115 9.42 9.96 -15.32
N LEU A 116 10.24 10.80 -15.94
CA LEU A 116 10.74 12.02 -15.30
C LEU A 116 9.62 13.03 -15.04
N THR A 117 9.66 13.67 -13.88
CA THR A 117 8.74 14.72 -13.46
C THR A 117 9.52 15.87 -12.83
N HIS A 118 9.00 17.09 -12.94
CA HIS A 118 9.61 18.24 -12.31
C HIS A 118 8.97 18.48 -10.93
N ARG A 119 9.80 18.61 -9.88
CA ARG A 119 9.37 18.73 -8.48
C ARG A 119 8.49 19.95 -8.23
N ASP A 120 8.91 21.12 -8.73
CA ASP A 120 8.22 22.39 -8.44
C ASP A 120 7.12 22.77 -9.45
N GLN A 121 7.17 22.25 -10.68
CA GLN A 121 6.35 22.68 -11.81
C GLN A 121 5.80 21.47 -12.55
N PRO A 122 4.59 20.99 -12.20
CA PRO A 122 4.00 19.79 -12.82
C PRO A 122 3.79 19.93 -14.34
N GLN A 123 3.67 21.16 -14.85
CA GLN A 123 3.50 21.48 -16.27
C GLN A 123 4.75 22.17 -16.85
N PHE A 124 5.94 21.67 -16.51
CA PHE A 124 7.19 22.24 -17.03
C PHE A 124 7.33 21.96 -18.54
N ALA A 125 6.99 22.96 -19.37
CA ALA A 125 6.93 22.84 -20.83
C ALA A 125 8.19 22.24 -21.49
N PRO A 126 9.43 22.61 -21.11
CA PRO A 126 10.63 22.02 -21.71
C PRO A 126 10.77 20.51 -21.48
N LEU A 127 10.27 19.98 -20.36
CA LEU A 127 10.27 18.54 -20.09
C LEU A 127 9.17 17.83 -20.90
N GLU A 128 7.99 18.43 -21.04
CA GLU A 128 6.92 17.84 -21.85
C GLU A 128 7.28 17.82 -23.34
N GLU A 129 7.93 18.86 -23.87
CA GLU A 129 8.47 18.86 -25.24
C GLU A 129 9.50 17.74 -25.44
N ALA A 130 10.42 17.54 -24.48
CA ALA A 130 11.39 16.45 -24.54
C ALA A 130 10.72 15.07 -24.47
N LYS A 131 9.67 14.92 -23.65
CA LYS A 131 8.89 13.69 -23.57
C LYS A 131 8.13 13.38 -24.85
N VAL A 132 7.61 14.39 -25.58
CA VAL A 132 6.96 14.16 -26.88
C VAL A 132 7.94 13.49 -27.86
N LYS A 133 9.16 14.03 -27.98
CA LYS A 133 10.22 13.44 -28.82
C LYS A 133 10.58 12.01 -28.37
N ALA A 134 10.67 11.77 -27.06
CA ALA A 134 10.92 10.44 -26.52
C ALA A 134 9.76 9.44 -26.80
N ARG A 135 8.50 9.89 -26.79
CA ARG A 135 7.34 9.06 -27.18
C ARG A 135 7.35 8.72 -28.67
N GLU A 136 7.76 9.66 -29.52
CA GLU A 136 7.93 9.42 -30.96
C GLU A 136 9.01 8.34 -31.19
N LEU A 137 10.17 8.46 -30.54
CA LEU A 137 11.23 7.47 -30.63
C LEU A 137 10.78 6.10 -30.10
N ARG A 138 10.02 6.06 -28.99
CA ARG A 138 9.40 4.84 -28.47
C ARG A 138 8.50 4.15 -29.51
N HIS A 139 7.67 4.93 -30.19
CA HIS A 139 6.78 4.42 -31.23
C HIS A 139 7.56 3.87 -32.43
N ILE A 140 8.65 4.54 -32.83
CA ILE A 140 9.51 4.05 -33.92
C ILE A 140 10.15 2.71 -33.54
N ILE A 141 10.67 2.58 -32.32
CA ILE A 141 11.33 1.34 -31.85
C ILE A 141 10.36 0.17 -31.76
N LEU A 142 9.13 0.40 -31.27
CA LEU A 142 8.11 -0.65 -31.19
C LEU A 142 7.67 -1.18 -32.57
N ASN A 143 7.75 -0.34 -33.61
CA ASN A 143 7.33 -0.69 -34.96
C ASN A 143 8.51 -1.06 -35.88
N SER A 144 9.74 -1.08 -35.37
CA SER A 144 10.95 -1.41 -36.14
C SER A 144 11.41 -2.83 -35.87
N SER A 145 11.86 -3.52 -36.91
CA SER A 145 12.50 -4.84 -36.80
C SER A 145 14.01 -4.70 -36.49
N PRO A 146 14.66 -5.71 -35.90
CA PRO A 146 16.09 -5.69 -35.57
C PRO A 146 17.04 -5.40 -36.73
N SER A 147 16.60 -5.66 -37.96
CA SER A 147 17.36 -5.41 -39.19
C SER A 147 17.25 -3.97 -39.71
N ASN A 148 16.41 -3.11 -39.12
CA ASN A 148 16.17 -1.74 -39.58
C ASN A 148 15.95 -0.78 -38.41
N PHE A 149 16.82 -0.85 -37.40
CA PHE A 149 16.74 0.11 -36.30
C PHE A 149 17.21 1.52 -36.73
N PRO A 150 16.55 2.57 -36.24
CA PRO A 150 17.08 3.93 -36.33
C PRO A 150 18.47 4.03 -35.68
N PRO A 151 19.31 4.99 -36.12
CA PRO A 151 20.64 5.21 -35.53
C PRO A 151 20.58 5.52 -34.01
N ASP A 152 19.41 5.96 -33.53
CA ASP A 152 19.16 6.24 -32.11
C ASP A 152 19.15 4.98 -31.24
N VAL A 153 18.81 3.80 -31.76
CA VAL A 153 18.79 2.55 -30.98
C VAL A 153 20.20 2.10 -30.61
N PRO A 154 21.17 1.98 -31.55
CA PRO A 154 22.57 1.77 -31.20
C PRO A 154 23.13 2.85 -30.26
N ALA A 155 22.74 4.11 -30.43
CA ALA A 155 23.15 5.19 -29.53
C ALA A 155 22.59 5.02 -28.11
N LEU A 156 21.34 4.57 -27.95
CA LEU A 156 20.74 4.28 -26.65
C LEU A 156 21.44 3.11 -25.97
N LEU A 157 21.73 2.06 -26.74
CA LEU A 157 22.38 0.84 -26.23
C LEU A 157 23.85 1.06 -25.85
N SER A 158 24.55 1.95 -26.55
CA SER A 158 25.92 2.36 -26.23
C SER A 158 26.00 3.46 -25.17
N GLY A 159 24.87 3.97 -24.69
CA GLY A 159 24.80 5.08 -23.71
C GLY A 159 25.14 6.46 -24.29
N GLN A 160 25.34 6.57 -25.60
CA GLN A 160 25.70 7.83 -26.29
C GLN A 160 24.49 8.69 -26.65
N HIS A 161 23.27 8.16 -26.50
CA HIS A 161 22.06 8.92 -26.77
C HIS A 161 21.82 9.99 -25.70
N PRO A 162 21.36 11.21 -26.07
CA PRO A 162 21.09 12.29 -25.12
C PRO A 162 20.21 11.89 -23.93
N CYS A 163 19.21 11.01 -24.12
CA CYS A 163 18.40 10.51 -23.01
C CYS A 163 19.22 9.74 -21.97
N CYS A 164 20.18 8.91 -22.38
CA CYS A 164 21.03 8.16 -21.45
C CYS A 164 21.94 9.10 -20.67
N THR A 165 22.60 10.03 -21.37
CA THR A 165 23.42 11.07 -20.73
C THR A 165 22.61 11.92 -19.76
N PHE A 166 21.35 12.24 -20.10
CA PHE A 166 20.47 13.01 -19.24
C PHE A 166 20.01 12.24 -17.99
N LEU A 167 19.75 10.94 -18.11
CA LEU A 167 19.45 10.07 -16.98
C LEU A 167 20.64 9.99 -16.01
N ASN A 168 21.86 9.85 -16.54
CA ASN A 168 23.09 9.88 -15.76
C ASN A 168 23.35 11.25 -15.12
N LEU A 169 22.78 12.34 -15.64
CA LEU A 169 22.87 13.66 -15.02
C LEU A 169 21.93 13.80 -13.81
N ILE A 170 20.87 13.00 -13.75
CA ILE A 170 19.91 12.99 -12.64
C ILE A 170 20.36 12.02 -11.55
N GLU A 171 20.84 10.85 -11.96
CA GLU A 171 21.43 9.83 -11.09
C GLU A 171 22.86 9.53 -11.58
N PRO A 172 23.85 10.33 -11.15
CA PRO A 172 25.23 10.10 -11.53
C PRO A 172 25.77 8.80 -10.93
N ASP A 173 26.56 8.09 -11.75
CA ASP A 173 27.42 7.02 -11.25
C ASP A 173 28.42 7.59 -10.23
N ALA A 174 28.87 6.75 -9.29
CA ALA A 174 29.78 7.20 -8.26
C ALA A 174 31.09 7.72 -8.88
N ASN A 175 31.44 8.98 -8.58
CA ASN A 175 32.73 9.64 -8.87
C ASN A 175 32.93 10.18 -10.31
N ILE A 176 31.96 10.94 -10.85
CA ILE A 176 32.10 11.69 -12.11
C ILE A 176 32.99 12.93 -11.89
N ALA A 177 33.99 13.13 -12.75
CA ALA A 177 34.84 14.33 -12.73
C ALA A 177 34.11 15.57 -13.28
N ASP A 178 34.42 16.75 -12.76
CA ASP A 178 33.78 18.02 -13.13
C ASP A 178 33.85 18.30 -14.65
N GLU A 179 34.95 17.92 -15.30
CA GLU A 179 35.15 18.09 -16.75
C GLU A 179 34.22 17.21 -17.59
N GLU A 180 33.90 16.01 -17.11
CA GLU A 180 32.97 15.10 -17.78
C GLU A 180 31.53 15.54 -17.54
N TRP A 181 31.23 16.02 -16.33
CA TRP A 181 29.94 16.61 -16.01
C TRP A 181 29.61 17.83 -16.89
N GLU A 182 30.59 18.72 -17.12
CA GLU A 182 30.41 19.87 -18.01
C GLU A 182 30.10 19.45 -19.45
N ARG A 183 30.80 18.43 -19.98
CA ARG A 183 30.53 17.87 -21.31
C ARG A 183 29.12 17.29 -21.40
N MET A 184 28.66 16.59 -20.36
CA MET A 184 27.30 16.04 -20.30
C MET A 184 26.26 17.15 -20.30
N LEU A 185 26.46 18.22 -19.51
CA LEU A 185 25.58 19.39 -19.49
C LEU A 185 25.50 20.06 -20.87
N ASP A 186 26.64 20.25 -21.54
CA ASP A 186 26.69 20.84 -22.88
C ASP A 186 25.99 19.97 -23.93
N PHE A 187 26.22 18.65 -23.88
CA PHE A 187 25.59 17.70 -24.78
C PHE A 187 24.07 17.67 -24.61
N CYS A 188 23.59 17.56 -23.37
CA CYS A 188 22.15 17.63 -23.07
C CYS A 188 21.55 19.00 -23.39
N GLY A 189 22.30 20.09 -23.18
CA GLY A 189 21.88 21.45 -23.48
C GLY A 189 21.63 21.69 -24.96
N ARG A 190 22.42 21.05 -25.84
CA ARG A 190 22.20 21.09 -27.30
C ARG A 190 20.99 20.24 -27.73
N ALA A 191 20.77 19.10 -27.08
CA ALA A 191 19.70 18.17 -27.44
C ALA A 191 18.31 18.60 -26.93
N PHE A 192 18.22 19.04 -25.68
CA PHE A 192 16.94 19.32 -25.00
C PHE A 192 16.74 20.78 -24.59
N GLY A 193 17.76 21.62 -24.78
CA GLY A 193 17.71 23.04 -24.44
C GLY A 193 18.16 23.35 -23.01
N LYS A 194 18.67 24.58 -22.84
CA LYS A 194 19.20 25.10 -21.57
C LYS A 194 18.24 25.00 -20.37
N PRO A 195 16.92 25.27 -20.51
CA PRO A 195 16.01 25.22 -19.36
C PRO A 195 15.92 23.83 -18.73
N LEU A 196 15.93 22.77 -19.55
CA LEU A 196 15.79 21.40 -19.07
C LEU A 196 17.08 20.91 -18.40
N THR A 197 18.23 21.17 -19.01
CA THR A 197 19.54 20.87 -18.42
C THR A 197 19.78 21.60 -17.10
N LEU A 198 19.34 22.86 -17.00
CA LEU A 198 19.45 23.63 -15.77
C LEU A 198 18.57 23.04 -14.65
N ALA A 199 17.36 22.59 -14.98
CA ALA A 199 16.49 21.92 -14.01
C ALA A 199 17.11 20.62 -13.48
N ALA A 200 17.76 19.84 -14.36
CA ALA A 200 18.48 18.63 -13.99
C ALA A 200 19.69 18.93 -13.08
N SER A 201 20.53 19.90 -13.45
CA SER A 201 21.68 20.33 -12.62
C SER A 201 21.29 20.86 -11.23
N ARG A 202 20.07 21.38 -11.09
CA ARG A 202 19.52 21.89 -9.82
C ARG A 202 18.80 20.80 -9.00
N GLY A 203 18.82 19.55 -9.45
CA GLY A 203 18.14 18.44 -8.77
C GLY A 203 16.61 18.61 -8.71
N LYS A 204 16.02 19.31 -9.68
CA LYS A 204 14.56 19.59 -9.71
C LYS A 204 13.76 18.53 -10.46
N LEU A 205 14.43 17.55 -11.05
CA LEU A 205 13.81 16.46 -11.77
C LEU A 205 13.87 15.18 -10.93
N GLN A 206 12.78 14.44 -10.88
CA GLN A 206 12.65 13.19 -10.14
C GLN A 206 11.85 12.18 -10.95
N PHE A 207 12.08 10.89 -10.72
CA PHE A 207 11.26 9.84 -11.32
C PHE A 207 9.89 9.78 -10.62
N SER A 208 8.81 9.67 -11.41
CA SER A 208 7.47 9.41 -10.90
C SER A 208 7.45 8.04 -10.23
N GLY A 209 7.55 8.01 -8.91
CA GLY A 209 7.78 6.79 -8.12
C GLY A 209 8.54 7.03 -6.82
N THR A 210 9.10 8.22 -6.61
CA THR A 210 9.69 8.63 -5.33
C THR A 210 9.00 9.91 -4.87
N VAL A 211 8.02 9.81 -3.98
CA VAL A 211 7.49 11.00 -3.29
C VAL A 211 8.54 11.41 -2.26
N ALA A 212 9.40 12.34 -2.66
CA ALA A 212 10.16 13.15 -1.72
C ALA A 212 9.16 13.93 -0.86
N ALA A 213 9.17 13.65 0.45
CA ALA A 213 8.40 14.38 1.44
C ALA A 213 8.61 15.90 1.30
N PRO A 214 7.56 16.72 1.38
CA PRO A 214 7.75 18.15 1.52
C PRO A 214 8.31 18.43 2.92
N ALA A 215 9.51 19.01 2.98
CA ALA A 215 10.08 19.56 4.19
C ALA A 215 9.26 20.80 4.66
N PRO A 216 9.24 21.11 5.95
CA PRO A 216 8.35 22.12 6.52
C PRO A 216 8.88 23.53 6.23
N THR A 217 8.06 24.36 5.59
CA THR A 217 8.38 25.78 5.41
C THR A 217 7.80 26.59 6.57
N VAL A 218 8.69 27.26 7.30
CA VAL A 218 8.42 28.21 8.39
C VAL A 218 8.13 29.60 7.80
N THR A 219 6.91 30.14 8.06
CA THR A 219 6.46 31.58 8.16
C THR A 219 6.79 32.59 7.04
N ALA A 220 6.04 33.65 6.65
CA ALA A 220 5.01 34.53 7.24
C ALA A 220 4.24 35.30 6.11
N PRO A 221 3.57 36.45 6.37
CA PRO A 221 2.12 36.66 6.45
C PRO A 221 1.41 37.07 5.14
N ALA A 222 0.08 36.99 5.18
CA ALA A 222 -0.86 37.19 4.08
C ALA A 222 -0.95 38.64 3.53
N PRO A 223 -1.17 38.84 2.23
CA PRO A 223 -1.66 40.10 1.68
C PRO A 223 -3.20 40.16 1.70
N THR A 224 -3.70 41.32 2.10
CA THR A 224 -5.10 41.75 2.10
C THR A 224 -5.74 41.60 0.71
N VAL A 225 -6.92 40.97 0.63
CA VAL A 225 -7.76 40.97 -0.57
C VAL A 225 -9.05 41.73 -0.28
N THR A 226 -9.22 42.82 -1.02
CA THR A 226 -10.38 43.72 -1.07
C THR A 226 -11.57 43.01 -1.74
N ALA A 227 -12.75 43.05 -1.10
CA ALA A 227 -14.01 42.51 -1.64
C ALA A 227 -14.69 43.49 -2.62
N PRO A 228 -15.40 43.03 -3.67
CA PRO A 228 -16.16 43.89 -4.58
C PRO A 228 -17.61 44.12 -4.10
N ALA A 229 -18.13 45.30 -4.46
CA ALA A 229 -19.39 45.90 -4.00
C ALA A 229 -20.67 45.30 -4.62
N ALA A 230 -21.77 45.35 -3.85
CA ALA A 230 -23.15 45.12 -4.29
C ALA A 230 -24.08 46.25 -3.74
N PRO A 231 -25.24 46.54 -4.38
CA PRO A 231 -25.90 47.87 -4.44
C PRO A 231 -26.94 48.14 -3.32
N PRO A 232 -27.47 49.39 -3.18
CA PRO A 232 -28.18 49.83 -1.97
C PRO A 232 -29.71 49.75 -2.07
N PRO A 233 -30.41 49.83 -0.92
CA PRO A 233 -31.61 50.68 -0.86
C PRO A 233 -31.83 51.49 0.46
N ARG A 234 -32.22 52.76 0.24
CA ARG A 234 -33.25 53.63 0.90
C ARG A 234 -33.25 53.94 2.43
N ARG A 235 -33.07 55.27 2.70
CA ARG A 235 -33.71 56.26 3.64
C ARG A 235 -34.56 55.73 4.82
N SER A 236 -34.62 56.28 6.05
CA SER A 236 -34.26 57.55 6.76
C SER A 236 -34.75 57.39 8.25
N PRO A 237 -34.65 58.35 9.22
CA PRO A 237 -33.90 59.61 9.36
C PRO A 237 -33.10 59.73 10.72
N GLU A 238 -32.54 60.93 10.93
CA GLU A 238 -31.66 61.48 11.99
C GLU A 238 -32.10 61.38 13.46
N MET A 239 -31.12 61.34 14.40
CA MET A 239 -30.96 62.35 15.48
C MET A 239 -29.73 62.13 16.39
N VAL A 240 -28.97 63.23 16.59
CA VAL A 240 -28.38 63.75 17.86
C VAL A 240 -27.19 62.99 18.50
N VAL A 241 -25.93 63.44 18.32
CA VAL A 241 -25.06 64.27 19.23
C VAL A 241 -25.09 63.77 20.71
N ILE A 242 -23.99 63.42 21.39
CA ILE A 242 -23.03 64.30 22.09
C ILE A 242 -21.88 63.45 22.71
N ALA A 243 -20.72 64.09 22.82
CA ALA A 243 -19.45 63.66 23.38
C ALA A 243 -19.38 63.49 24.92
N GLY A 244 -18.30 62.84 25.39
CA GLY A 244 -17.76 62.85 26.75
C GLY A 244 -17.12 61.49 27.07
N SER A 245 -15.78 61.32 27.10
CA SER A 245 -14.88 61.66 28.24
C SER A 245 -15.37 60.96 29.52
N THR A 246 -14.63 60.13 30.25
CA THR A 246 -13.20 59.98 30.53
C THR A 246 -13.01 58.74 31.44
N GLU A 247 -11.77 58.22 31.47
CA GLU A 247 -11.08 57.53 32.60
C GLU A 247 -11.70 56.24 33.20
N ALA A 248 -11.08 55.06 33.07
CA ALA A 248 -9.81 54.57 33.64
C ALA A 248 -9.82 54.45 35.18
N VAL A 249 -10.06 53.24 35.72
CA VAL A 249 -9.49 52.74 36.99
C VAL A 249 -9.51 51.18 36.98
N GLU A 250 -8.31 50.58 36.99
CA GLU A 250 -8.00 49.23 37.53
C GLU A 250 -7.53 49.38 39.00
N PRO A 251 -7.12 48.33 39.74
CA PRO A 251 -7.66 46.99 40.01
C PRO A 251 -7.62 46.73 41.55
N THR A 252 -8.08 45.58 42.07
CA THR A 252 -7.41 44.93 43.22
C THR A 252 -7.92 43.51 43.52
N ASP A 253 -6.94 42.63 43.69
CA ASP A 253 -7.01 41.29 44.29
C ASP A 253 -7.52 41.30 45.74
N THR A 254 -8.04 40.17 46.21
CA THR A 254 -7.47 39.47 47.40
C THR A 254 -8.11 38.11 47.64
N GLU A 255 -7.27 37.23 48.18
CA GLU A 255 -7.39 35.79 48.31
C GLU A 255 -8.32 35.31 49.46
N ALA A 256 -8.81 34.09 49.27
CA ALA A 256 -8.87 32.99 50.24
C ALA A 256 -9.27 33.26 51.70
N GLU A 257 -10.54 32.99 52.02
CA GLU A 257 -11.02 32.32 53.24
C GLU A 257 -12.50 32.00 52.97
N VAL A 258 -13.04 30.79 53.07
CA VAL A 258 -13.01 29.90 54.22
C VAL A 258 -13.39 28.50 53.74
N GLU A 259 -12.46 27.59 53.90
CA GLU A 259 -12.66 26.16 54.07
C GLU A 259 -13.67 25.91 55.21
N ARG A 260 -14.88 25.41 54.90
CA ARG A 260 -15.69 24.49 55.75
C ARG A 260 -17.13 24.39 55.22
N LEU A 261 -17.43 23.27 54.55
CA LEU A 261 -18.61 22.45 54.88
C LEU A 261 -18.39 21.06 54.30
N LEU A 262 -18.05 20.17 55.22
CA LEU A 262 -17.82 18.74 55.05
C LEU A 262 -19.05 17.99 54.50
N SER A 263 -18.75 16.80 53.95
CA SER A 263 -19.60 15.59 53.89
C SER A 263 -20.49 15.54 52.63
N GLN A 264 -20.51 14.50 51.78
CA GLN A 264 -20.31 13.06 52.00
C GLN A 264 -19.96 12.37 50.66
N GLN A 265 -19.05 11.38 50.69
CA GLN A 265 -19.10 10.24 49.76
C GLN A 265 -20.20 9.25 50.22
N PRO A 266 -20.65 8.34 49.34
CA PRO A 266 -20.18 6.97 49.48
C PRO A 266 -19.84 6.24 48.17
N SER A 267 -19.12 5.14 48.40
CA SER A 267 -18.42 4.18 47.55
C SER A 267 -19.28 3.05 46.93
N SER A 268 -18.89 2.64 45.70
CA SER A 268 -18.72 1.30 45.08
C SER A 268 -19.76 0.15 45.25
N PRO A 269 -19.88 -0.79 44.28
CA PRO A 269 -18.90 -1.91 44.17
C PRO A 269 -18.54 -2.38 42.74
N PRO A 270 -17.47 -3.20 42.59
CA PRO A 270 -17.13 -3.90 41.35
C PRO A 270 -17.70 -5.33 41.33
N SER A 271 -18.14 -5.81 40.16
CA SER A 271 -18.53 -7.21 39.96
C SER A 271 -17.48 -7.95 39.15
N ASN A 272 -16.82 -8.89 39.82
CA ASN A 272 -16.00 -9.97 39.26
C ASN A 272 -16.89 -11.20 39.09
N LEU A 273 -16.83 -11.89 37.96
CA LEU A 273 -17.08 -13.34 37.85
C LEU A 273 -16.11 -13.95 36.82
N PRO A 274 -15.60 -15.17 37.05
CA PRO A 274 -14.70 -15.87 36.15
C PRO A 274 -15.46 -16.78 35.18
N ASP A 275 -15.09 -16.79 33.90
CA ASP A 275 -15.51 -17.87 32.99
C ASP A 275 -14.44 -18.97 32.94
N VAL A 276 -14.87 -20.13 33.43
CA VAL A 276 -14.22 -21.42 33.34
C VAL A 276 -14.44 -21.96 31.93
N ILE A 277 -13.37 -22.25 31.18
CA ILE A 277 -13.45 -23.10 29.99
C ILE A 277 -12.75 -24.42 30.30
N ILE A 278 -13.56 -25.48 30.40
CA ILE A 278 -13.15 -26.88 30.41
C ILE A 278 -12.77 -27.26 28.97
N LEU A 279 -11.53 -27.67 28.73
CA LEU A 279 -11.15 -28.44 27.54
C LEU A 279 -10.98 -29.91 27.94
N PRO A 280 -11.62 -30.89 27.28
CA PRO A 280 -11.24 -32.27 27.43
C PRO A 280 -9.87 -32.51 26.77
N SER A 281 -8.97 -33.12 27.53
CA SER A 281 -7.69 -33.65 27.08
C SER A 281 -7.88 -34.76 26.05
N SER A 282 -7.02 -34.79 25.03
CA SER A 282 -6.68 -36.02 24.31
C SER A 282 -5.20 -35.97 24.00
N ASP A 283 -4.43 -36.61 24.89
CA ASP A 283 -3.15 -37.21 24.55
C ASP A 283 -3.38 -38.25 23.45
N GLU A 284 -2.63 -38.17 22.35
CA GLU A 284 -1.72 -39.27 21.97
C GLU A 284 -0.78 -38.85 20.84
N SER A 285 0.50 -39.18 21.03
CA SER A 285 1.60 -38.99 20.09
C SER A 285 1.57 -40.03 18.96
N PRO A 286 2.13 -39.77 17.76
CA PRO A 286 2.25 -40.78 16.73
C PRO A 286 3.49 -41.66 16.96
N SER A 287 3.30 -42.97 17.05
CA SER A 287 4.39 -43.95 16.90
C SER A 287 4.47 -44.47 15.47
N ARG A 288 5.69 -44.43 14.95
CA ARG A 288 6.16 -44.86 13.62
C ARG A 288 6.18 -46.39 13.49
N SER A 289 5.72 -46.93 12.36
CA SER A 289 6.29 -48.16 11.75
C SER A 289 5.88 -48.31 10.27
N GLN A 290 6.82 -48.85 9.50
CA GLN A 290 6.88 -48.97 8.03
C GLN A 290 6.13 -50.22 7.50
N ILE A 291 5.76 -50.21 6.20
CA ILE A 291 6.12 -51.18 5.11
C ILE A 291 5.15 -51.01 3.91
N ALA A 292 5.67 -51.16 2.68
CA ALA A 292 5.04 -50.88 1.37
C ALA A 292 4.45 -52.15 0.66
N PRO A 293 4.08 -52.15 -0.65
CA PRO A 293 2.71 -52.27 -1.22
C PRO A 293 2.49 -53.62 -2.00
N PRO A 294 1.42 -53.91 -2.81
CA PRO A 294 0.96 -53.19 -4.04
C PRO A 294 -0.59 -53.14 -4.32
N ALA A 295 -0.98 -52.43 -5.39
CA ALA A 295 -2.34 -52.15 -5.95
C ALA A 295 -2.99 -53.38 -6.70
N PRO A 296 -4.16 -53.35 -7.40
CA PRO A 296 -5.03 -52.23 -7.87
C PRO A 296 -6.60 -52.44 -7.94
N ASN A 297 -7.32 -51.40 -8.42
CA ASN A 297 -8.65 -51.33 -9.08
C ASN A 297 -9.98 -51.41 -8.27
N PHE A 298 -10.84 -50.37 -8.36
CA PHE A 298 -12.09 -50.29 -9.17
C PHE A 298 -13.01 -49.11 -8.75
N ALA A 299 -13.42 -48.29 -9.74
CA ALA A 299 -14.62 -47.45 -9.94
C ALA A 299 -15.35 -46.67 -8.80
N PRO A 300 -15.92 -45.47 -9.10
CA PRO A 300 -16.77 -44.70 -8.18
C PRO A 300 -18.27 -45.05 -8.37
N THR A 301 -19.07 -44.94 -7.31
CA THR A 301 -20.54 -44.91 -7.39
C THR A 301 -21.08 -43.88 -6.39
N PRO A 302 -22.08 -43.05 -6.76
CA PRO A 302 -22.52 -41.92 -5.94
C PRO A 302 -23.55 -42.36 -4.90
N ALA A 303 -23.45 -41.82 -3.68
CA ALA A 303 -24.45 -42.02 -2.64
C ALA A 303 -25.21 -40.72 -2.36
N LYS A 304 -26.53 -40.85 -2.48
CA LYS A 304 -27.60 -39.88 -2.23
C LYS A 304 -27.56 -39.28 -0.81
N MET A 305 -27.96 -38.01 -0.75
CA MET A 305 -28.46 -37.31 0.44
C MET A 305 -29.56 -38.09 1.16
N SER A 306 -29.54 -38.09 2.49
CA SER A 306 -30.66 -37.62 3.33
C SER A 306 -30.34 -37.73 4.81
N GLY A 307 -30.57 -36.62 5.52
CA GLY A 307 -30.91 -36.63 6.93
C GLY A 307 -29.87 -36.04 7.86
N LEU A 308 -29.97 -34.73 8.11
CA LEU A 308 -29.79 -34.12 9.43
C LEU A 308 -30.54 -32.78 9.43
N SER A 309 -31.59 -32.72 10.24
CA SER A 309 -32.34 -31.50 10.55
C SER A 309 -31.57 -30.70 11.60
N GLY A 310 -31.52 -29.38 11.42
CA GLY A 310 -31.34 -28.41 12.49
C GLY A 310 -29.93 -28.29 13.09
N VAL A 311 -28.97 -27.87 12.29
CA VAL A 311 -27.79 -27.14 12.78
C VAL A 311 -27.82 -25.79 12.08
N GLY A 312 -27.86 -24.70 12.85
CA GLY A 312 -27.69 -23.37 12.28
C GLY A 312 -26.38 -23.36 11.51
N ILE A 313 -26.46 -23.18 10.18
CA ILE A 313 -25.26 -22.97 9.37
C ILE A 313 -24.85 -21.53 9.71
N GLU A 314 -23.93 -21.40 10.66
CA GLU A 314 -23.24 -20.15 10.95
C GLU A 314 -22.54 -19.73 9.66
N VAL A 315 -22.93 -18.58 9.10
CA VAL A 315 -22.47 -18.13 7.79
C VAL A 315 -21.10 -17.49 7.97
N GLY A 316 -20.07 -18.32 8.07
CA GLY A 316 -18.73 -17.80 8.31
C GLY A 316 -18.25 -16.84 7.22
N LEU A 317 -17.63 -15.75 7.66
CA LEU A 317 -17.00 -14.75 6.82
C LEU A 317 -15.51 -14.67 7.14
N ASN A 318 -14.69 -14.67 6.10
CA ASN A 318 -13.28 -14.38 6.17
C ASN A 318 -13.05 -12.91 5.75
N VAL A 319 -12.50 -12.11 6.66
CA VAL A 319 -12.25 -10.68 6.46
C VAL A 319 -10.75 -10.45 6.41
N LEU A 320 -10.24 -10.12 5.23
CA LEU A 320 -8.83 -9.80 5.02
C LEU A 320 -8.68 -8.28 4.99
N VAL A 321 -7.77 -7.71 5.77
CA VAL A 321 -7.50 -6.28 5.77
C VAL A 321 -6.00 -5.99 5.68
N HIS A 322 -5.63 -4.93 4.98
CA HIS A 322 -4.29 -4.36 5.02
C HIS A 322 -4.30 -3.14 5.94
N ILE A 323 -3.64 -3.27 7.07
CA ILE A 323 -3.49 -2.20 8.06
C ILE A 323 -2.14 -1.52 7.83
N GLU A 324 -2.13 -0.20 7.78
CA GLU A 324 -0.90 0.59 7.65
C GLU A 324 0.18 0.11 8.63
N ARG A 325 1.41 -0.07 8.13
CA ARG A 325 2.60 -0.50 8.89
C ARG A 325 2.52 -1.87 9.56
N VAL A 326 1.34 -2.50 9.61
CA VAL A 326 1.10 -3.82 10.18
C VAL A 326 1.08 -4.88 9.06
N GLY A 327 0.42 -4.58 7.94
CA GLY A 327 0.32 -5.45 6.78
C GLY A 327 -1.02 -6.17 6.68
N ASP A 328 -1.04 -7.26 5.92
CA ASP A 328 -2.23 -8.08 5.69
C ASP A 328 -2.53 -8.94 6.93
N HIS A 329 -3.75 -8.85 7.45
CA HIS A 329 -4.25 -9.68 8.53
C HIS A 329 -5.61 -10.26 8.17
N GLN A 330 -5.86 -11.44 8.72
CA GLN A 330 -7.11 -12.16 8.57
C GLN A 330 -7.90 -12.11 9.87
N PHE A 331 -9.19 -11.88 9.74
CA PHE A 331 -10.17 -11.82 10.82
C PHE A 331 -11.40 -12.65 10.42
N HIS A 332 -12.19 -13.00 11.42
CA HIS A 332 -13.43 -13.73 11.21
C HIS A 332 -14.66 -12.83 11.30
N GLU A 333 -15.81 -13.40 10.98
CA GLU A 333 -17.11 -12.81 11.25
C GLU A 333 -17.23 -12.33 12.71
N HIS A 334 -17.93 -11.21 12.92
CA HIS A 334 -18.09 -10.54 14.22
C HIS A 334 -16.78 -10.04 14.87
N GLU A 335 -15.63 -10.25 14.24
CA GLU A 335 -14.36 -9.75 14.73
C GLU A 335 -14.08 -8.34 14.19
N PHE A 336 -13.53 -7.49 15.04
CA PHE A 336 -13.11 -6.16 14.63
C PHE A 336 -11.81 -6.23 13.83
N ALA A 337 -11.92 -6.18 12.51
CA ALA A 337 -10.82 -6.21 11.57
C ALA A 337 -10.16 -4.83 11.44
N GLY A 338 -9.15 -4.58 12.28
CA GLY A 338 -8.38 -3.33 12.26
C GLY A 338 -7.77 -2.99 13.61
N THR A 339 -7.58 -1.70 13.87
CA THR A 339 -7.11 -1.21 15.17
C THR A 339 -7.95 -0.03 15.64
N ARG A 340 -8.28 0.01 16.94
CA ARG A 340 -8.95 1.16 17.56
C ARG A 340 -7.92 2.07 18.22
N GLY A 341 -7.93 3.37 17.91
CA GLY A 341 -7.17 4.38 18.63
C GLY A 341 -5.64 4.27 18.50
N LYS A 342 -5.13 3.39 17.63
CA LYS A 342 -3.70 3.25 17.35
C LYS A 342 -3.23 4.15 16.20
N ALA A 343 -4.15 4.95 15.64
CA ALA A 343 -3.89 5.83 14.51
C ALA A 343 -3.33 5.10 13.27
N LEU A 344 -3.77 3.85 13.05
CA LEU A 344 -3.43 3.07 11.86
C LEU A 344 -4.65 2.99 10.96
N ARG A 345 -4.49 3.39 9.69
CA ARG A 345 -5.57 3.30 8.69
C ARG A 345 -5.68 1.89 8.10
N LEU A 346 -6.88 1.56 7.65
CA LEU A 346 -7.09 0.57 6.61
C LEU A 346 -6.71 1.14 5.25
N GLU A 347 -5.92 0.40 4.50
CA GLU A 347 -5.53 0.74 3.12
C GLU A 347 -6.21 -0.16 2.08
N ALA A 348 -6.56 -1.39 2.46
CA ALA A 348 -7.27 -2.33 1.60
C ALA A 348 -8.04 -3.38 2.41
N PHE A 349 -9.05 -4.01 1.81
CA PHE A 349 -9.69 -5.21 2.36
C PHE A 349 -10.19 -6.15 1.26
N ALA A 350 -10.43 -7.40 1.61
CA ALA A 350 -11.09 -8.42 0.79
C ALA A 350 -12.00 -9.28 1.68
N LEU A 351 -13.13 -9.73 1.13
CA LEU A 351 -14.13 -10.52 1.85
C LEU A 351 -14.37 -11.84 1.14
N GLU A 352 -14.49 -12.92 1.89
CA GLU A 352 -14.74 -14.26 1.36
C GLU A 352 -15.65 -15.05 2.29
N ILE A 353 -16.78 -15.54 1.79
CA ILE A 353 -17.74 -16.37 2.54
C ILE A 353 -17.11 -17.76 2.70
N LYS A 354 -16.87 -18.16 3.95
CA LYS A 354 -16.23 -19.43 4.30
C LYS A 354 -16.93 -20.12 5.47
N PRO A 355 -17.51 -21.32 5.26
CA PRO A 355 -17.49 -22.11 4.03
C PRO A 355 -18.36 -21.51 2.90
N PRO A 356 -18.02 -21.70 1.62
CA PRO A 356 -18.82 -21.19 0.51
C PRO A 356 -20.25 -21.74 0.54
N ILE A 357 -21.24 -20.85 0.37
CA ILE A 357 -22.66 -21.20 0.29
C ILE A 357 -23.08 -21.16 -1.19
N PRO A 358 -23.47 -22.30 -1.79
CA PRO A 358 -23.86 -22.34 -3.20
C PRO A 358 -24.98 -21.35 -3.51
N GLY A 359 -24.78 -20.47 -4.50
CA GLY A 359 -25.77 -19.49 -4.91
C GLY A 359 -25.78 -18.20 -4.07
N LEU A 360 -24.93 -18.09 -3.06
CA LEU A 360 -24.69 -16.85 -2.31
C LEU A 360 -23.28 -16.34 -2.65
N GLY A 361 -23.18 -15.07 -3.00
CA GLY A 361 -21.92 -14.36 -3.22
C GLY A 361 -21.92 -13.02 -2.50
N ILE A 362 -20.77 -12.36 -2.50
CA ILE A 362 -20.59 -11.04 -1.90
C ILE A 362 -19.86 -10.12 -2.88
N ARG A 363 -20.25 -8.85 -2.91
CA ARG A 363 -19.52 -7.79 -3.62
C ARG A 363 -19.41 -6.55 -2.76
N TYR A 364 -18.36 -5.78 -3.00
CA TYR A 364 -18.04 -4.63 -2.17
C TYR A 364 -17.27 -3.57 -2.95
N LEU A 365 -17.31 -2.33 -2.45
CA LEU A 365 -16.50 -1.22 -2.93
C LEU A 365 -15.89 -0.44 -1.77
N ALA A 366 -14.90 0.39 -2.08
CA ALA A 366 -14.30 1.32 -1.13
C ALA A 366 -14.27 2.74 -1.72
N HIS A 367 -14.31 3.75 -0.86
CA HIS A 367 -13.92 5.11 -1.19
C HIS A 367 -12.48 5.35 -0.73
N ILE A 368 -11.58 5.58 -1.69
CA ILE A 368 -10.15 5.75 -1.42
C ILE A 368 -9.82 7.25 -1.49
N GLN A 369 -9.01 7.72 -0.53
CA GLN A 369 -8.52 9.10 -0.51
C GLN A 369 -7.98 9.53 -1.88
N GLY A 370 -8.51 10.63 -2.40
CA GLY A 370 -8.02 11.26 -3.64
C GLY A 370 -8.31 10.47 -4.92
N SER A 371 -8.80 9.24 -4.83
CA SER A 371 -9.19 8.40 -5.97
C SER A 371 -10.71 8.26 -6.12
N GLY A 372 -11.47 8.36 -5.03
CA GLY A 372 -12.93 8.25 -5.06
C GLY A 372 -13.44 6.82 -4.85
N ASP A 373 -14.68 6.57 -5.26
CA ASP A 373 -15.31 5.25 -5.20
C ASP A 373 -14.66 4.30 -6.22
N THR A 374 -14.28 3.11 -5.77
CA THR A 374 -13.85 2.04 -6.67
C THR A 374 -15.05 1.45 -7.41
N PRO A 375 -14.80 0.74 -8.54
CA PRO A 375 -15.76 -0.25 -9.02
C PRO A 375 -16.10 -1.27 -7.91
N TRP A 376 -17.28 -1.87 -8.02
CA TRP A 376 -17.63 -3.04 -7.20
C TRP A 376 -16.72 -4.21 -7.59
N VAL A 377 -16.08 -4.81 -6.61
CA VAL A 377 -15.31 -6.04 -6.75
C VAL A 377 -16.06 -7.20 -6.12
N THR A 378 -15.74 -8.42 -6.53
CA THR A 378 -16.38 -9.63 -6.02
C THR A 378 -15.54 -10.30 -4.94
N GLU A 379 -16.14 -11.32 -4.33
CA GLU A 379 -15.53 -12.21 -3.36
C GLU A 379 -14.03 -12.53 -3.63
N GLY A 380 -13.20 -12.37 -2.60
CA GLY A 380 -11.77 -12.66 -2.62
C GLY A 380 -10.89 -11.61 -3.31
N GLU A 381 -11.47 -10.64 -4.03
CA GLU A 381 -10.71 -9.57 -4.67
C GLU A 381 -10.38 -8.43 -3.70
N TRP A 382 -9.14 -7.93 -3.74
CA TRP A 382 -8.75 -6.80 -2.90
C TRP A 382 -9.31 -5.48 -3.43
N VAL A 383 -9.97 -4.73 -2.56
CA VAL A 383 -10.36 -3.33 -2.80
C VAL A 383 -9.49 -2.41 -1.93
N GLY A 384 -9.06 -1.28 -2.48
CA GLY A 384 -8.11 -0.37 -1.83
C GLY A 384 -6.74 -0.33 -2.51
N ALA A 385 -5.76 0.27 -1.85
CA ALA A 385 -4.42 0.47 -2.38
C ALA A 385 -3.35 0.03 -1.37
N ARG A 386 -3.11 -1.28 -1.31
CA ARG A 386 -2.14 -1.93 -0.40
C ARG A 386 -0.75 -1.31 -0.51
N GLY A 387 -0.21 -0.80 0.60
CA GLY A 387 1.15 -0.29 0.67
C GLY A 387 1.38 1.04 -0.07
N SER A 388 0.33 1.66 -0.61
CA SER A 388 0.40 2.94 -1.32
C SER A 388 0.21 4.15 -0.41
N GLY A 389 -0.04 3.93 0.89
CA GLY A 389 -0.25 5.00 1.85
C GLY A 389 -1.62 5.69 1.76
N LEU A 390 -2.52 5.19 0.92
CA LEU A 390 -3.86 5.77 0.73
C LEU A 390 -4.82 5.13 1.73
N ARG A 391 -5.58 5.98 2.44
CA ARG A 391 -6.62 5.53 3.38
C ARG A 391 -7.91 5.19 2.65
N ILE A 392 -8.63 4.23 3.21
CA ILE A 392 -10.05 4.05 2.96
C ILE A 392 -10.83 5.04 3.84
N GLU A 393 -11.78 5.77 3.24
CA GLU A 393 -12.66 6.72 3.94
C GLU A 393 -14.12 6.25 4.03
N GLY A 394 -14.50 5.26 3.23
CA GLY A 394 -15.81 4.61 3.28
C GLY A 394 -15.86 3.32 2.48
N LEU A 395 -16.92 2.54 2.65
CA LEU A 395 -17.16 1.27 1.97
C LEU A 395 -18.66 1.01 1.81
N ALA A 396 -19.01 0.09 0.93
CA ALA A 396 -20.34 -0.51 0.85
C ALA A 396 -20.19 -1.99 0.49
N ILE A 397 -21.00 -2.83 1.12
CA ILE A 397 -20.98 -4.29 0.97
C ILE A 397 -22.40 -4.77 0.72
N GLU A 398 -22.59 -5.66 -0.24
CA GLU A 398 -23.89 -6.29 -0.52
C GLU A 398 -23.74 -7.76 -0.94
N LEU A 399 -24.77 -8.55 -0.63
CA LEU A 399 -24.87 -9.95 -1.02
C LEU A 399 -25.44 -10.07 -2.44
N THR A 400 -25.01 -11.10 -3.15
CA THR A 400 -25.38 -11.36 -4.55
C THR A 400 -25.69 -12.84 -4.77
N GLY A 401 -26.27 -13.16 -5.93
CA GLY A 401 -26.66 -14.52 -6.28
C GLY A 401 -28.11 -14.88 -5.88
N PRO A 402 -28.60 -16.04 -6.34
CA PRO A 402 -29.99 -16.47 -6.11
C PRO A 402 -30.37 -16.64 -4.63
N GLU A 403 -29.40 -16.94 -3.76
CA GLU A 403 -29.65 -17.11 -2.32
C GLU A 403 -29.59 -15.81 -1.52
N ALA A 404 -29.11 -14.69 -2.11
CA ALA A 404 -28.99 -13.41 -1.40
C ALA A 404 -30.25 -12.93 -0.66
N PRO A 405 -31.49 -13.12 -1.16
CA PRO A 405 -32.70 -12.71 -0.44
C PRO A 405 -32.92 -13.43 0.91
N ASN A 406 -32.26 -14.56 1.13
CA ASN A 406 -32.36 -15.35 2.36
C ASN A 406 -31.38 -14.88 3.45
N TYR A 407 -30.54 -13.88 3.16
CA TYR A 407 -29.50 -13.39 4.06
C TYR A 407 -29.45 -11.87 4.07
N SER A 408 -28.81 -11.30 5.10
CA SER A 408 -28.48 -9.88 5.21
C SER A 408 -27.04 -9.72 5.67
N VAL A 409 -26.31 -8.80 5.05
CA VAL A 409 -24.97 -8.42 5.50
C VAL A 409 -25.03 -7.12 6.27
N TYR A 410 -24.41 -7.11 7.45
CA TYR A 410 -24.32 -5.97 8.36
C TYR A 410 -22.86 -5.60 8.59
N TYR A 411 -22.59 -4.30 8.69
CA TYR A 411 -21.24 -3.80 8.86
C TYR A 411 -21.19 -2.43 9.52
N LYS A 412 -20.13 -2.22 10.30
CA LYS A 412 -19.78 -0.94 10.91
C LYS A 412 -18.28 -0.71 10.81
N ALA A 413 -17.86 0.54 11.04
CA ALA A 413 -16.46 0.93 10.98
C ALA A 413 -16.05 1.75 12.19
N HIS A 414 -14.76 1.77 12.50
CA HIS A 414 -14.17 2.81 13.35
C HIS A 414 -13.54 3.88 12.46
N ILE A 415 -14.02 5.11 12.58
CA ILE A 415 -13.51 6.25 11.80
C ILE A 415 -12.75 7.18 12.72
N GLU A 416 -11.57 7.61 12.29
CA GLU A 416 -10.76 8.60 13.00
C GLU A 416 -11.61 9.81 13.43
N ARG A 417 -11.47 10.23 14.69
CA ARG A 417 -12.13 11.41 15.30
C ARG A 417 -13.66 11.36 15.33
N VAL A 418 -14.28 10.30 14.81
CA VAL A 418 -15.73 10.06 14.89
C VAL A 418 -16.02 8.93 15.87
N GLY A 419 -15.21 7.87 15.85
CA GLY A 419 -15.42 6.65 16.63
C GLY A 419 -16.13 5.55 15.82
N ASP A 420 -16.72 4.60 16.53
CA ASP A 420 -17.50 3.51 15.92
C ASP A 420 -18.77 4.10 15.27
N THR A 421 -19.03 3.72 14.03
CA THR A 421 -20.25 4.10 13.32
C THR A 421 -21.46 3.32 13.85
N GLN A 422 -22.65 3.80 13.53
CA GLN A 422 -23.82 2.93 13.53
C GLN A 422 -23.61 1.77 12.54
N GLU A 423 -24.46 0.76 12.65
CA GLU A 423 -24.48 -0.36 11.72
C GLU A 423 -25.18 0.01 10.41
N PHE A 424 -24.63 -0.49 9.31
CA PHE A 424 -25.13 -0.35 7.95
C PHE A 424 -25.36 -1.74 7.38
N SER A 425 -26.23 -1.85 6.37
CA SER A 425 -26.54 -3.14 5.76
C SER A 425 -26.72 -3.04 4.24
N ASN A 426 -26.57 -4.17 3.56
CA ASN A 426 -27.09 -4.40 2.19
C ASN A 426 -26.89 -3.21 1.22
N GLY A 427 -25.63 -2.87 0.95
CA GLY A 427 -25.23 -1.83 0.00
C GLY A 427 -25.24 -0.39 0.53
N GLN A 428 -25.69 -0.16 1.77
CA GLN A 428 -25.64 1.17 2.38
C GLN A 428 -24.19 1.65 2.60
N PHE A 429 -23.89 2.89 2.20
CA PHE A 429 -22.53 3.41 2.35
C PHE A 429 -22.16 3.69 3.82
N CYS A 430 -21.14 3.00 4.31
CA CYS A 430 -20.54 3.19 5.64
C CYS A 430 -19.26 4.01 5.50
N GLY A 431 -19.23 5.23 6.04
CA GLY A 431 -18.08 6.12 5.98
C GLY A 431 -18.41 7.55 5.55
N ARG A 432 -17.38 8.33 5.20
CA ARG A 432 -17.52 9.73 4.79
C ARG A 432 -16.59 10.08 3.63
N ARG A 433 -17.16 10.19 2.43
CA ARG A 433 -16.44 10.58 1.21
C ARG A 433 -15.81 11.96 1.32
N GLY A 434 -14.54 12.09 0.93
CA GLY A 434 -13.84 13.38 0.80
C GLY A 434 -13.65 14.15 2.11
N SER A 435 -13.89 13.50 3.25
CA SER A 435 -13.87 14.15 4.56
C SER A 435 -12.48 14.18 5.20
N GLY A 436 -11.50 13.53 4.58
CA GLY A 436 -10.14 13.46 5.11
C GLY A 436 -9.95 12.45 6.24
N MET A 437 -11.01 11.78 6.69
CA MET A 437 -11.00 10.89 7.85
C MET A 437 -10.76 9.44 7.41
N ARG A 438 -9.77 8.78 8.03
CA ARG A 438 -9.45 7.36 7.76
C ARG A 438 -10.41 6.42 8.50
N MET A 439 -10.72 5.29 7.88
CA MET A 439 -11.17 4.11 8.61
C MET A 439 -9.97 3.41 9.25
N GLU A 440 -10.09 3.02 10.51
CA GLU A 440 -9.06 2.30 11.27
C GLU A 440 -9.40 0.82 11.46
N GLY A 441 -10.66 0.45 11.28
CA GLY A 441 -11.13 -0.94 11.30
C GLY A 441 -12.59 -1.08 10.89
N ILE A 442 -12.97 -2.31 10.58
CA ILE A 442 -14.33 -2.69 10.16
C ILE A 442 -14.76 -3.95 10.90
N GLU A 443 -16.05 -4.11 11.14
CA GLU A 443 -16.64 -5.32 11.69
C GLU A 443 -17.83 -5.68 10.81
N ILE A 444 -17.92 -6.94 10.40
CA ILE A 444 -18.86 -7.43 9.39
C ILE A 444 -19.45 -8.76 9.87
N HIS A 445 -20.74 -8.95 9.64
CA HIS A 445 -21.42 -10.23 9.83
C HIS A 445 -22.55 -10.44 8.82
N ILE A 446 -22.95 -11.70 8.65
CA ILE A 446 -24.00 -12.13 7.74
C ILE A 446 -25.01 -12.97 8.52
N ASP A 447 -26.23 -12.45 8.63
CA ASP A 447 -27.33 -13.19 9.24
C ASP A 447 -28.23 -13.81 8.18
N ARG A 448 -28.85 -14.92 8.55
CA ARG A 448 -29.95 -15.52 7.79
C ARG A 448 -31.26 -14.82 8.18
N ASN A 449 -32.04 -14.41 7.17
CA ASN A 449 -33.32 -13.71 7.34
C ASN A 449 -34.44 -14.60 7.89
#